data_AF-A0A2K8MJ48-F1
#
_entry.id   AF-A0A2K8MJ48-F1
#
_cell.length_a   1.000
_cell.length_b   1.000
_cell.length_c   1.000
_cell.angle_alpha   90.00
_cell.angle_beta   90.00
_cell.angle_gamma   90.00
#
_symmetry.space_group_name_H-M   'P 1'
#
loop_
_entity.id
_entity.type
_entity.pdbx_description
1 polymer ?
#
loop_
_entity_poly.entity_id
_entity_poly.type
_entity_poly.pdbx_seq_one_letter_code
_entity_poly.pdbx_strand_id
1 'polypeptide(L)'
;MTSQAFAIFVSPSLADPVEPGPLLEAVTWLEGTALGTVATTVGVLVVAGIGLSMLAGRIHWRKGLTVVIGCFVLFGARGIAGGILGMVRGRSATVEVRQAEATLSPLTSIPKAPAPPVPAYDPYAGASVPPR
;
A
#
# COMPACT_ATOMS: atom_id res chain seq x y z
N MET A 1 -2.69 15.93 -16.43
CA MET A 1 -3.94 15.52 -17.11
C MET A 1 -4.63 14.52 -16.21
N THR A 2 -5.86 14.86 -15.85
CA THR A 2 -6.69 14.40 -14.73
C THR A 2 -7.12 12.93 -14.87
N SER A 3 -6.74 12.08 -13.91
CA SER A 3 -7.36 10.76 -13.75
C SER A 3 -8.75 10.94 -13.13
N GLN A 4 -9.78 10.80 -13.95
CA GLN A 4 -11.17 10.74 -13.51
C GLN A 4 -11.37 9.39 -12.80
N ALA A 5 -11.37 9.43 -11.47
CA ALA A 5 -11.73 8.30 -10.63
C ALA A 5 -13.26 8.12 -10.70
N PHE A 6 -13.69 6.92 -11.03
CA PHE A 6 -15.09 6.52 -11.02
C PHE A 6 -15.50 6.35 -9.53
N ALA A 7 -15.99 7.42 -8.90
CA ALA A 7 -16.38 7.41 -7.49
C ALA A 7 -17.82 6.90 -7.34
N ILE A 8 -17.99 5.70 -6.80
CA ILE A 8 -19.28 5.20 -6.32
C ILE A 8 -19.48 5.75 -4.90
N PHE A 9 -20.44 6.65 -4.71
CA PHE A 9 -20.81 7.17 -3.38
C PHE A 9 -21.73 6.16 -2.67
N VAL A 10 -21.23 5.49 -1.64
CA VAL A 10 -22.06 4.75 -0.67
C VAL A 10 -22.34 5.69 0.51
N SER A 11 -23.61 5.90 0.84
CA SER A 11 -24.01 6.72 1.99
C SER A 11 -23.84 5.93 3.29
N PRO A 12 -23.02 6.37 4.25
CA PRO A 12 -22.98 5.72 5.55
C PRO A 12 -24.27 6.00 6.32
N SER A 13 -24.89 4.95 6.84
CA SER A 13 -26.04 5.07 7.75
C SER A 13 -25.52 5.59 9.09
N LEU A 14 -25.92 6.79 9.51
CA LEU A 14 -25.43 7.46 10.74
C LEU A 14 -25.84 6.77 12.05
N ALA A 15 -26.57 5.65 11.99
CA ALA A 15 -27.20 5.01 13.14
C ALA A 15 -26.56 3.67 13.58
N ASP A 16 -25.54 3.18 12.86
CA ASP A 16 -24.85 1.92 13.17
C ASP A 16 -23.39 2.22 13.56
N PRO A 17 -22.82 1.68 14.65
CA PRO A 17 -21.38 1.70 14.84
C PRO A 17 -20.68 1.18 13.58
N VAL A 18 -19.72 1.96 13.07
CA VAL A 18 -18.88 1.61 11.91
C VAL A 18 -17.95 0.45 12.29
N GLU A 19 -18.52 -0.74 12.39
CA GLU A 19 -17.81 -1.99 12.11
C GLU A 19 -17.85 -2.13 10.59
N PRO A 20 -16.71 -2.09 9.87
CA PRO A 20 -16.69 -2.30 8.43
C PRO A 20 -17.39 -3.62 8.12
N GLY A 21 -18.61 -3.53 7.59
CA GLY A 21 -19.41 -4.72 7.34
C GLY A 21 -18.65 -5.66 6.40
N PRO A 22 -18.76 -6.99 6.56
CA PRO A 22 -18.05 -7.97 5.73
C PRO A 22 -18.35 -7.81 4.22
N LEU A 23 -19.45 -7.14 3.86
CA LEU A 23 -19.75 -6.76 2.49
C LEU A 23 -18.78 -5.70 1.93
N LEU A 24 -18.37 -4.71 2.73
CA LEU A 24 -17.42 -3.68 2.31
C LEU A 24 -16.01 -4.27 2.18
N GLU A 25 -15.61 -5.18 3.08
CA GLU A 25 -14.36 -5.94 2.91
C GLU A 25 -14.39 -6.81 1.65
N ALA A 26 -15.50 -7.51 1.39
CA ALA A 26 -15.64 -8.31 0.18
C ALA A 26 -15.53 -7.44 -1.08
N VAL A 27 -16.18 -6.27 -1.10
CA VAL A 27 -16.13 -5.33 -2.24
C VAL A 27 -14.74 -4.74 -2.42
N THR A 28 -14.02 -4.39 -1.35
CA THR A 28 -12.65 -3.85 -1.48
C THR A 28 -11.65 -4.90 -1.99
N TRP A 29 -11.83 -6.18 -1.62
CA TRP A 29 -11.06 -7.28 -2.21
C TRP A 29 -11.39 -7.50 -3.70
N LEU A 30 -12.68 -7.46 -4.05
CA LEU A 30 -13.11 -7.54 -5.45
C LEU A 30 -12.61 -6.36 -6.27
N GLU A 31 -12.59 -5.16 -5.70
CA GLU A 31 -12.05 -3.96 -6.35
C GLU A 31 -10.53 -4.10 -6.55
N GLY A 32 -9.80 -4.61 -5.55
CA GLY A 32 -8.37 -4.90 -5.67
C GLY A 32 -8.04 -5.94 -6.76
N THR A 33 -8.87 -6.98 -6.89
CA THR A 33 -8.69 -8.00 -7.94
C THR A 33 -9.12 -7.49 -9.33
N ALA A 34 -10.23 -6.76 -9.42
CA ALA A 34 -10.73 -6.18 -10.66
C ALA A 34 -9.80 -5.11 -11.24
N LEU A 35 -9.22 -4.25 -10.38
CA LEU A 35 -8.30 -3.19 -10.81
C LEU A 35 -6.88 -3.71 -11.05
N GLY A 36 -6.46 -4.79 -10.37
CA GLY A 36 -5.11 -5.32 -10.46
C GLY A 36 -4.94 -6.43 -11.50
N THR A 37 -5.38 -7.64 -11.16
CA THR A 37 -5.13 -8.84 -11.98
C THR A 37 -6.01 -8.88 -13.21
N VAL A 38 -7.28 -8.50 -13.10
CA VAL A 38 -8.22 -8.51 -14.23
C VAL A 38 -7.83 -7.49 -15.31
N ALA A 39 -7.36 -6.31 -14.92
CA ALA A 39 -6.87 -5.32 -15.88
C ALA A 39 -5.73 -5.88 -16.74
N THR A 40 -4.85 -6.68 -16.12
CA THR A 40 -3.67 -7.28 -16.78
C THR A 40 -4.07 -8.40 -17.73
N THR A 41 -4.98 -9.28 -17.30
CA THR A 41 -5.44 -10.40 -18.12
C THR A 41 -6.24 -9.90 -19.33
N VAL A 42 -7.09 -8.88 -19.18
CA VAL A 42 -7.79 -8.24 -20.31
C VAL A 42 -6.81 -7.66 -21.32
N GLY A 43 -5.72 -7.03 -20.86
CA GLY A 43 -4.65 -6.56 -21.74
C GLY A 43 -4.03 -7.69 -22.59
N VAL A 44 -3.81 -8.87 -21.99
CA VAL A 44 -3.29 -10.05 -22.69
C VAL A 44 -4.32 -10.64 -23.67
N LEU A 45 -5.60 -10.67 -23.31
CA LEU A 45 -6.68 -11.15 -24.19
C LEU A 45 -6.79 -10.34 -25.49
N VAL A 46 -6.59 -9.01 -25.41
CA VAL A 46 -6.52 -8.14 -26.59
C VAL A 46 -5.37 -8.55 -27.50
N VAL A 47 -4.18 -8.83 -26.95
CA VAL A 47 -3.01 -9.32 -27.71
C VAL A 47 -3.31 -10.66 -28.40
N ALA A 48 -3.94 -11.60 -27.68
CA ALA A 48 -4.32 -12.89 -28.23
C ALA A 48 -5.33 -12.75 -29.39
N GLY A 49 -6.33 -11.86 -29.25
CA GLY A 49 -7.29 -11.56 -30.32
C GLY A 49 -6.63 -10.99 -31.58
N ILE A 50 -5.58 -10.18 -31.43
CA ILE A 50 -4.82 -9.62 -32.55
C ILE A 50 -3.94 -10.70 -33.21
N GLY A 51 -3.29 -11.56 -32.42
CA GLY A 51 -2.59 -12.73 -32.94
C GLY A 51 -3.51 -13.66 -33.73
N LEU A 52 -4.75 -13.84 -33.27
CA LEU A 52 -5.78 -14.57 -33.99
C LEU A 52 -6.19 -13.86 -35.30
N SER A 53 -6.29 -12.52 -35.29
CA SER A 53 -6.56 -11.72 -36.50
C SER A 53 -5.40 -11.74 -37.53
N MET A 54 -4.16 -11.95 -37.07
CA MET A 54 -2.98 -12.19 -37.92
C MET A 54 -3.01 -13.59 -38.52
N LEU A 55 -3.39 -14.60 -37.74
CA LEU A 55 -3.54 -15.98 -38.21
C LEU A 55 -4.70 -16.12 -39.21
N ALA A 56 -5.71 -15.25 -39.14
CA ALA A 56 -6.81 -15.16 -40.10
C ALA A 56 -6.38 -14.77 -41.54
N GLY A 57 -5.07 -14.58 -41.79
CA GLY A 57 -4.48 -14.65 -43.14
C GLY A 57 -4.71 -13.44 -44.04
N ARG A 58 -5.23 -12.33 -43.52
CA ARG A 58 -5.66 -11.16 -44.33
C ARG A 58 -5.06 -9.81 -43.90
N ILE A 59 -4.21 -9.76 -42.86
CA ILE A 59 -3.66 -8.51 -42.31
C ILE A 59 -2.13 -8.50 -42.39
N HIS A 60 -1.57 -7.31 -42.64
CA HIS A 60 -0.14 -7.11 -42.89
C HIS A 60 0.60 -7.16 -41.55
N TRP A 61 1.62 -8.01 -41.42
CA TRP A 61 2.41 -8.23 -40.17
C TRP A 61 2.85 -6.93 -39.49
N ARG A 62 3.12 -5.88 -40.28
CA ARG A 62 3.43 -4.54 -39.79
C ARG A 62 2.39 -3.99 -38.80
N LYS A 63 1.09 -4.21 -39.01
CA LYS A 63 0.03 -3.76 -38.10
C LYS A 63 -0.04 -4.60 -36.83
N GLY A 64 0.23 -5.90 -36.92
CA GLY A 64 0.37 -6.74 -35.73
C GLY A 64 1.52 -6.27 -34.82
N LEU A 65 2.68 -5.97 -35.41
CA LEU A 65 3.87 -5.55 -34.66
C LEU A 65 3.64 -4.24 -33.88
N THR A 66 3.02 -3.23 -34.50
CA THR A 66 2.74 -1.95 -33.83
C THR A 66 1.83 -2.13 -32.61
N VAL A 67 0.85 -3.04 -32.66
CA VAL A 67 -0.05 -3.26 -31.53
C VAL A 67 0.60 -4.08 -30.41
N VAL A 68 1.46 -5.05 -30.75
CA VAL A 68 2.26 -5.78 -29.74
C VAL A 68 3.17 -4.82 -28.97
N ILE A 69 3.84 -3.90 -29.67
CA ILE A 69 4.66 -2.85 -29.05
C ILE A 69 3.81 -1.92 -28.18
N GLY A 70 2.63 -1.50 -28.67
CA GLY A 70 1.70 -0.68 -27.89
C GLY A 70 1.24 -1.34 -26.58
N CYS A 71 0.92 -2.63 -26.61
CA CYS A 71 0.53 -3.39 -25.41
C CYS A 71 1.69 -3.51 -24.41
N PHE A 72 2.91 -3.77 -24.90
CA PHE A 72 4.11 -3.83 -24.06
C PHE A 72 4.36 -2.50 -23.33
N VAL A 73 4.13 -1.36 -24.00
CA VAL A 73 4.29 -0.04 -23.38
C VAL A 73 3.16 0.25 -22.37
N LEU A 74 1.91 -0.06 -22.69
CA LEU A 74 0.76 0.18 -21.79
C LEU A 74 0.87 -0.63 -20.49
N PHE A 75 1.26 -1.90 -20.56
CA PHE A 75 1.29 -2.79 -19.40
C PHE A 75 2.69 -3.03 -18.84
N GLY A 76 3.64 -3.39 -19.70
CA GLY A 76 5.02 -3.72 -19.31
C GLY A 76 5.81 -2.50 -18.83
N ALA A 77 5.77 -1.38 -19.57
CA ALA A 77 6.56 -0.21 -19.21
C ALA A 77 6.11 0.41 -17.87
N ARG A 78 4.82 0.39 -17.54
CA ARG A 78 4.30 0.85 -16.24
C ARG A 78 4.81 -0.02 -15.08
N GLY A 79 4.85 -1.34 -15.24
CA GLY A 79 5.40 -2.25 -14.24
C GLY A 79 6.90 -2.02 -14.01
N ILE A 80 7.67 -1.87 -15.09
CA ILE A 80 9.11 -1.60 -15.02
C ILE A 80 9.38 -0.23 -14.38
N ALA A 81 8.65 0.82 -14.79
CA ALA A 81 8.78 2.16 -14.23
C ALA A 81 8.44 2.19 -12.74
N GLY A 82 7.38 1.47 -12.33
CA GLY A 82 7.02 1.32 -10.92
C GLY A 82 8.10 0.65 -10.08
N GLY A 83 8.72 -0.42 -10.59
CA GLY A 83 9.83 -1.10 -9.93
C GLY A 83 11.07 -0.21 -9.78
N ILE A 84 11.42 0.53 -10.83
CA ILE A 84 12.54 1.49 -10.80
C ILE A 84 12.24 2.64 -9.82
N LEU A 85 11.03 3.21 -9.85
CA LEU A 85 10.63 4.27 -8.92
C LEU A 85 10.62 3.78 -7.47
N GLY A 86 10.24 2.52 -7.22
CA GLY A 86 10.30 1.90 -5.91
C GLY A 86 11.73 1.85 -5.37
N MET A 87 12.70 1.45 -6.19
CA MET A 87 14.12 1.49 -5.81
C MET A 87 14.65 2.91 -5.58
N VAL A 88 14.23 3.87 -6.40
CA VAL A 88 14.64 5.29 -6.26
C VAL A 88 14.03 5.91 -4.99
N ARG A 89 12.75 5.66 -4.69
CA ARG A 89 12.08 6.12 -3.45
C ARG A 89 12.65 5.45 -2.21
N GLY A 90 13.05 4.18 -2.28
CA GLY A 90 13.77 3.50 -1.21
C GLY A 90 15.10 4.17 -0.83
N ARG A 91 15.76 4.83 -1.80
CA ARG A 91 16.96 5.67 -1.58
C ARG A 91 16.66 7.04 -0.97
N SER A 92 15.47 7.58 -1.19
CA SER A 92 15.02 8.85 -0.58
C SER A 92 14.60 8.67 0.88
N ALA A 93 13.96 7.53 1.21
CA ALA A 93 13.54 7.19 2.57
C ALA A 93 14.73 7.11 3.55
N THR A 94 15.91 6.73 3.05
CA THR A 94 17.16 6.71 3.85
C THR A 94 17.69 8.12 4.15
N VAL A 95 17.34 9.14 3.35
CA VAL A 95 17.72 10.54 3.59
C VAL A 95 16.74 11.22 4.55
N GLU A 96 15.46 10.86 4.48
CA GLU A 96 14.39 11.43 5.31
C GLU A 96 14.57 11.12 6.81
N VAL A 97 15.06 9.92 7.16
CA VAL A 97 15.42 9.54 8.55
C VAL A 97 16.53 10.45 9.11
N ARG A 98 17.43 10.98 8.27
CA ARG A 98 18.52 11.89 8.72
C ARG A 98 18.08 13.35 8.85
N GLN A 99 16.98 13.75 8.21
CA GLN A 99 16.49 15.13 8.22
C GLN A 99 15.39 15.37 9.26
N ALA A 100 14.66 14.32 9.67
CA ALA A 100 13.71 14.39 10.78
C ALA A 100 14.39 14.70 12.13
N GLU A 101 15.67 14.35 12.29
CA GLU A 101 16.43 14.62 13.52
C GLU A 101 16.92 16.07 13.65
N ALA A 102 16.81 16.90 12.59
CA ALA A 102 17.39 18.25 12.57
C ALA A 102 16.41 19.40 12.86
N THR A 103 15.11 19.13 13.09
CA THR A 103 14.11 20.22 13.27
C THR A 103 13.35 20.25 14.58
N LEU A 104 13.65 19.37 15.55
CA LEU A 104 13.21 19.58 16.93
C LEU A 104 14.41 19.42 17.86
N SER A 105 14.72 20.50 18.56
CA SER A 105 15.84 20.65 19.47
C SER A 105 16.07 19.42 20.36
N PRO A 106 17.33 18.98 20.52
CA PRO A 106 17.70 17.87 21.38
C PRO A 106 17.61 18.31 22.85
N LEU A 107 16.41 18.30 23.41
CA LEU A 107 16.18 18.50 24.85
C LEU A 107 15.26 17.43 25.48
N THR A 108 15.00 16.31 24.80
CA THR A 108 14.10 15.26 25.35
C THR A 108 14.71 13.88 25.50
N SER A 109 16.03 13.71 25.39
CA SER A 109 16.71 12.56 25.99
C SER A 109 17.30 12.95 27.34
N ILE A 110 16.45 13.26 28.31
CA ILE A 110 16.84 13.01 29.70
C ILE A 110 17.00 11.49 29.79
N PRO A 111 18.22 10.94 30.00
CA PRO A 111 18.34 9.53 30.31
C PRO A 111 17.48 9.28 31.53
N LYS A 112 16.40 8.50 31.37
CA LYS A 112 15.64 7.99 32.49
C LYS A 112 16.63 7.23 33.36
N ALA A 113 17.01 7.82 34.50
CA ALA A 113 17.76 7.11 35.52
C ALA A 113 17.05 5.77 35.75
N PRO A 114 17.78 4.64 35.80
CA PRO A 114 17.17 3.35 36.06
C PRO A 114 16.27 3.52 37.28
N ALA A 115 14.99 3.17 37.11
CA ALA A 115 14.02 3.28 38.19
C ALA A 115 14.62 2.65 39.44
N PRO A 116 14.56 3.29 40.62
CA PRO A 116 14.93 2.60 41.84
C PRO A 116 14.11 1.31 41.87
N PRO A 117 14.74 0.15 42.16
CA PRO A 117 14.03 -1.12 42.20
C PRO A 117 12.84 -0.93 43.13
N VAL A 118 11.63 -1.05 42.58
CA VAL A 118 10.40 -1.06 43.38
C VAL A 118 10.61 -2.16 44.41
N PRO A 119 10.66 -1.84 45.72
CA PRO A 119 10.76 -2.87 46.73
C PRO A 119 9.58 -3.82 46.50
N ALA A 120 9.89 -5.10 46.29
CA ALA A 120 8.88 -6.13 46.20
C ALA A 120 7.98 -6.00 47.43
N TYR A 121 6.68 -5.85 47.19
CA TYR A 121 5.67 -5.65 48.22
C TYR A 121 5.81 -6.76 49.28
N ASP A 122 6.34 -6.41 50.45
CA ASP A 122 6.45 -7.31 51.59
C ASP A 122 5.19 -7.14 52.46
N PRO A 123 4.25 -8.10 52.41
CA PRO A 123 3.01 -8.03 53.17
C PRO A 123 3.20 -8.06 54.70
N TYR A 124 4.42 -8.29 55.21
CA TYR A 124 4.74 -8.17 56.63
C TYR A 124 5.23 -6.78 57.06
N ALA A 125 5.40 -5.82 56.14
CA ALA A 125 5.81 -4.44 56.43
C ALA A 125 4.76 -3.63 57.24
N GLY A 126 3.57 -4.18 57.48
CA GLY A 126 2.54 -3.60 58.36
C GLY A 126 2.62 -4.00 59.84
N ALA A 127 3.46 -4.97 60.20
CA ALA A 127 3.52 -5.51 61.57
C ALA A 127 4.65 -4.90 62.44
N SER A 128 5.60 -4.17 61.84
CA SER A 128 6.78 -3.63 62.55
C SER A 128 6.72 -2.14 62.86
N VAL A 129 5.60 -1.46 62.61
CA VAL A 129 5.43 -0.06 63.01
C VAL A 129 4.96 -0.02 64.47
N PRO A 130 5.80 0.40 65.43
CA PRO A 130 5.38 0.50 66.82
C PRO A 130 4.27 1.57 66.95
N PRO A 131 3.15 1.28 67.62
CA PRO A 131 2.15 2.30 67.92
C PRO A 131 2.79 3.32 68.86
N ARG A 132 2.81 4.60 68.43
CA ARG A 132 3.16 5.72 69.30
C ARG A 132 2.03 6.02 70.28
#